data_AF-A0A7Y2EPB3-F1
#
_entry.id   AF-A0A7Y2EPB3-F1
#
_cell.length_a   1.000
_cell.length_b   1.000
_cell.length_c   1.000
_cell.angle_alpha   90.00
_cell.angle_beta   90.00
_cell.angle_gamma   90.00
#
_symmetry.space_group_name_H-M   'P 1'
#
loop_
_entity.id
_entity.type
_entity.pdbx_description
1 polymer ?
#
loop_
_entity_poly.entity_id
_entity_poly.type
_entity_poly.pdbx_seq_one_letter_code
_entity_poly.pdbx_strand_id
1 'polypeptide(L)'
;MGKRVLIVHFSQSGQLHDVVRSVAAPLEESSEVEVSYELLRPQTDYPFPWPFFRFFDTFPETVYAEPEPIAPLSPASRERYDLVILAYQVWFLSPAQPATAFLDAPEAADLLRDTPVITLI
;
A
#
# COMPACT_ATOMS: atom_id res chain seq x y z
N MET A 1 -18.10 16.36 -12.12
CA MET A 1 -17.01 15.41 -12.43
C MET A 1 -16.70 14.71 -11.12
N GLY A 2 -16.80 13.38 -11.06
CA GLY A 2 -16.60 12.64 -9.81
C GLY A 2 -15.16 12.78 -9.32
N LYS A 3 -14.97 12.73 -7.99
CA LYS A 3 -13.68 12.69 -7.33
C LYS A 3 -13.06 11.32 -7.47
N ARG A 4 -11.75 11.25 -7.73
CA ARG A 4 -11.05 9.97 -7.91
C ARG A 4 -10.20 9.68 -6.67
N VAL A 5 -10.38 8.51 -6.08
CA VAL A 5 -9.64 8.04 -4.92
C VAL A 5 -8.86 6.78 -5.31
N LEU A 6 -7.55 6.77 -5.07
CA LEU A 6 -6.73 5.57 -5.17
C LEU A 6 -6.43 5.03 -3.79
N ILE A 7 -6.67 3.74 -3.57
CA ILE A 7 -6.26 3.04 -2.36
C ILE A 7 -5.08 2.13 -2.70
N VAL A 8 -3.89 2.51 -2.23
CA VAL A 8 -2.69 1.69 -2.32
C VAL A 8 -2.60 0.86 -1.05
N HIS A 9 -2.51 -0.46 -1.16
CA HIS A 9 -2.48 -1.31 0.02
C HIS A 9 -1.66 -2.59 -0.15
N PHE A 10 -1.18 -3.11 0.98
CA PHE A 10 -0.63 -4.44 1.15
C PHE A 10 -1.20 -5.06 2.43
N SER A 11 -1.50 -6.35 2.43
CA SER A 11 -1.94 -7.06 3.63
C SER A 11 -1.34 -8.46 3.66
N GLN A 12 -0.55 -8.76 4.69
CA GLN A 12 0.07 -10.06 4.88
C GLN A 12 -0.93 -11.10 5.40
N SER A 13 -1.76 -10.74 6.39
CA SER A 13 -2.69 -11.68 7.04
C SER A 13 -4.12 -11.60 6.50
N GLY A 14 -4.41 -10.64 5.61
CA GLY A 14 -5.76 -10.32 5.16
C GLY A 14 -6.45 -9.24 6.02
N GLN A 15 -6.06 -9.05 7.28
CA GLN A 15 -6.78 -8.14 8.20
C GLN A 15 -6.83 -6.69 7.70
N LEU A 16 -5.73 -6.15 7.18
CA LEU A 16 -5.72 -4.79 6.63
C LEU A 16 -6.55 -4.67 5.35
N HIS A 17 -6.71 -5.75 4.59
CA HIS A 17 -7.59 -5.76 3.43
C HIS A 17 -9.05 -5.58 3.86
N ASP A 18 -9.49 -6.27 4.92
CA ASP A 18 -10.85 -6.10 5.47
C ASP A 18 -11.09 -4.67 5.95
N VAL A 19 -10.10 -4.05 6.61
CA VAL A 19 -10.17 -2.64 7.04
C VAL A 19 -10.27 -1.72 5.83
N VAL A 20 -9.44 -1.92 4.79
CA VAL A 20 -9.51 -1.16 3.54
C VAL A 20 -10.90 -1.27 2.92
N ARG A 21 -11.47 -2.48 2.82
CA ARG A 21 -12.81 -2.68 2.26
C ARG A 21 -13.88 -1.96 3.08
N SER A 22 -13.77 -1.98 4.42
CA SER A 22 -14.71 -1.27 5.29
C SER A 22 -14.61 0.25 5.16
N VAL A 23 -13.41 0.81 5.00
CA VAL A 23 -13.18 2.25 4.81
C VAL A 23 -13.64 2.70 3.42
N ALA A 24 -13.42 1.86 2.41
CA ALA A 24 -13.76 2.16 1.03
C ALA A 24 -15.26 2.03 0.73
N ALA A 25 -15.99 1.16 1.44
CA ALA A 25 -17.42 0.91 1.22
C ALA A 25 -18.28 2.19 1.08
N PRO A 26 -18.25 3.17 2.01
CA PRO A 26 -19.03 4.39 1.86
C PRO A 26 -18.58 5.28 0.68
N LEU A 27 -17.32 5.16 0.24
CA LEU A 27 -16.82 5.87 -0.94
C LEU A 27 -17.33 5.20 -2.23
N GLU A 28 -17.34 3.86 -2.28
CA GLU A 28 -17.86 3.07 -3.40
C GLU A 28 -19.38 3.24 -3.57
N GLU A 29 -20.13 3.50 -2.50
CA GLU A 29 -21.57 3.77 -2.53
C GLU A 29 -21.92 5.17 -3.07
N SER A 30 -20.95 6.10 -3.10
CA SER A 30 -21.16 7.46 -3.58
C SER A 30 -21.10 7.51 -5.10
N SER A 31 -22.12 8.10 -5.74
CA SER A 31 -22.11 8.38 -7.18
C SER A 31 -21.13 9.48 -7.59
N GLU A 32 -20.58 10.21 -6.61
CA GLU A 32 -19.63 11.29 -6.83
C GLU A 32 -18.17 10.86 -6.70
N VAL A 33 -17.90 9.61 -6.29
CA VAL A 33 -16.54 9.11 -6.05
C VAL A 33 -16.26 7.87 -6.89
N GLU A 34 -15.11 7.87 -7.56
CA GLU A 34 -14.56 6.71 -8.25
C GLU A 34 -13.41 6.16 -7.40
N VAL A 35 -13.53 4.92 -6.93
CA VAL A 35 -12.49 4.24 -6.13
C VAL A 35 -11.69 3.28 -7.01
N SER A 36 -10.38 3.45 -7.02
CA SER A 36 -9.40 2.55 -7.63
C SER A 36 -8.53 1.89 -6.56
N TYR A 37 -7.99 0.71 -6.86
CA TYR A 37 -7.14 -0.04 -5.94
C TYR A 37 -5.80 -0.39 -6.59
N GLU A 38 -4.71 -0.17 -5.85
CA GLU A 38 -3.39 -0.70 -6.15
C GLU A 38 -3.01 -1.70 -5.06
N LEU A 39 -3.04 -2.99 -5.39
CA LEU A 39 -2.55 -4.04 -4.49
C LEU A 39 -1.05 -4.22 -4.73
N LEU A 40 -0.25 -3.81 -3.74
CA LEU A 40 1.19 -4.04 -3.75
C LEU A 40 1.45 -5.54 -3.60
N ARG A 41 2.29 -6.08 -4.48
CA ARG A 41 2.67 -7.50 -4.46
C ARG A 41 4.17 -7.58 -4.32
N PRO A 42 4.72 -8.10 -3.20
CA PRO A 42 6.14 -8.37 -3.13
C PRO A 42 6.54 -9.41 -4.20
N GLN A 43 7.77 -9.35 -4.70
CA GLN A 43 8.28 -10.39 -5.59
C GLN A 43 8.49 -11.71 -4.84
N THR A 44 8.87 -11.61 -3.57
CA THR A 44 8.97 -12.72 -2.63
C THR A 44 7.88 -12.60 -1.58
N ASP A 45 6.98 -13.58 -1.50
CA ASP A 45 5.90 -13.53 -0.52
C ASP A 45 6.42 -13.61 0.93
N TYR A 46 5.81 -12.81 1.80
CA TYR A 46 6.03 -12.82 3.24
C TYR A 46 5.05 -13.78 3.92
N PRO A 47 5.50 -14.94 4.41
CA PRO A 47 4.61 -15.97 4.94
C PRO A 47 3.89 -15.48 6.21
N PHE A 48 2.66 -15.97 6.39
CA PHE A 48 1.90 -15.78 7.62
C PHE A 48 1.31 -17.11 8.10
N PRO A 49 1.55 -17.54 9.35
CA PRO A 49 2.42 -16.88 10.35
C PRO A 49 3.91 -16.94 9.99
N TRP A 50 4.70 -16.04 10.58
CA TRP A 50 6.15 -15.94 10.33
C TRP A 50 6.94 -17.13 10.90
N PRO A 51 7.74 -17.83 10.08
CA PRO A 51 8.79 -18.71 10.59
C PRO A 51 9.89 -17.91 11.33
N PHE A 52 10.50 -18.52 12.36
CA PHE A 52 11.50 -17.86 13.20
C PHE A 52 12.63 -17.19 12.39
N PHE A 53 13.25 -17.91 11.45
CA PHE A 53 14.33 -17.35 10.64
C PHE A 53 13.86 -16.24 9.70
N ARG A 54 12.67 -16.37 9.10
CA ARG A 54 12.11 -15.33 8.21
C ARG A 54 11.86 -14.03 8.97
N PHE A 55 11.41 -14.12 10.23
CA PHE A 55 11.20 -12.93 11.06
C PHE A 55 12.48 -12.13 11.26
N PHE A 56 13.60 -12.80 11.59
CA PHE A 56 14.89 -12.11 11.77
C PHE A 56 15.53 -11.66 10.47
N ASP A 57 15.26 -12.37 9.37
CA ASP A 57 15.74 -12.06 8.02
C ASP A 57 14.98 -10.89 7.35
N THR A 58 13.85 -10.46 7.91
CA THR A 58 13.08 -9.29 7.42
C THR A 58 13.26 -8.08 8.33
N PHE A 59 13.68 -8.30 9.59
CA PHE A 59 13.80 -7.25 10.59
C PHE A 59 14.80 -6.15 10.19
N PRO A 60 16.09 -6.45 9.88
CA PRO A 60 17.07 -5.43 9.53
C PRO A 60 16.63 -4.55 8.36
N GLU A 61 16.20 -5.17 7.27
CA GLU A 61 15.80 -4.55 6.01
C GLU A 61 14.61 -3.59 6.23
N THR A 62 13.65 -4.02 7.08
CA THR A 62 12.50 -3.19 7.41
C THR A 62 12.89 -1.96 8.24
N VAL A 63 13.78 -2.12 9.23
CA VAL A 63 14.22 -1.03 10.10
C VAL A 63 15.14 -0.05 9.38
N TYR A 64 15.98 -0.54 8.47
CA TYR A 64 16.88 0.30 7.67
C TYR A 64 16.21 0.92 6.45
N ALA A 65 14.94 0.60 6.18
CA ALA A 65 14.20 1.02 4.98
C ALA A 65 14.94 0.62 3.69
N GLU A 66 15.41 -0.62 3.63
CA GLU A 66 16.03 -1.24 2.46
C GLU A 66 15.07 -2.32 1.91
N PRO A 67 13.96 -1.94 1.25
CA PRO A 67 12.92 -2.88 0.94
C PRO A 67 13.30 -3.86 -0.17
N GLU A 68 12.82 -5.11 -0.04
CA GLU A 68 12.76 -6.04 -1.17
C GLU A 68 11.84 -5.52 -2.29
N PRO A 69 12.15 -5.84 -3.56
CA PRO A 69 11.39 -5.35 -4.69
C PRO A 69 9.94 -5.89 -4.70
N ILE A 70 9.04 -5.03 -5.18
CA ILE A 70 7.65 -5.39 -5.49
C ILE A 70 7.49 -5.65 -7.00
N ALA A 71 6.40 -6.32 -7.36
CA ALA A 71 5.97 -6.42 -8.75
C ALA A 71 5.67 -5.01 -9.30
N PRO A 72 5.79 -4.80 -10.63
CA PRO A 72 5.47 -3.51 -11.23
C PRO A 72 4.06 -3.03 -10.86
N LEU A 73 3.94 -1.74 -10.55
CA LEU A 73 2.65 -1.13 -10.26
C LEU A 73 1.72 -1.20 -11.47
N SER A 74 0.42 -1.25 -11.23
CA SER A 74 -0.55 -1.23 -12.31
C SER A 74 -0.53 0.12 -13.05
N PRO A 75 -1.02 0.19 -14.30
CA PRO A 75 -1.14 1.45 -15.03
C PRO A 75 -1.95 2.53 -14.30
N ALA A 76 -2.84 2.15 -13.39
CA ALA A 76 -3.63 3.08 -12.58
C ALA A 76 -2.74 3.99 -11.71
N SER A 77 -1.58 3.50 -11.26
CA SER A 77 -0.59 4.30 -10.51
C SER A 77 -0.02 5.50 -11.28
N ARG A 78 -0.23 5.56 -12.60
CA ARG A 78 0.25 6.66 -13.47
C ARG A 78 -0.83 7.72 -13.74
N GLU A 79 -2.01 7.55 -13.17
CA GLU A 79 -3.12 8.48 -13.33
C GLU A 79 -3.13 9.54 -12.22
N ARG A 80 -3.95 10.59 -12.40
CA ARG A 80 -4.17 11.59 -11.35
C ARG A 80 -5.38 11.22 -10.49
N TYR A 81 -5.23 11.44 -9.20
CA TYR A 81 -6.26 11.24 -8.19
C TYR A 81 -6.45 12.50 -7.35
N ASP A 82 -7.66 12.70 -6.83
CA ASP A 82 -7.97 13.77 -5.87
C ASP A 82 -7.52 13.40 -4.45
N LEU A 83 -7.32 12.10 -4.17
CA LEU A 83 -6.86 11.55 -2.90
C LEU A 83 -6.16 10.20 -3.12
N VAL A 84 -5.07 9.98 -2.40
CA VAL A 84 -4.46 8.64 -2.21
C VAL A 84 -4.62 8.21 -0.76
N ILE A 85 -5.20 7.03 -0.55
CA ILE A 85 -5.19 6.33 0.74
C ILE A 85 -4.06 5.30 0.69
N LEU A 86 -3.02 5.52 1.49
CA LEU A 86 -1.90 4.60 1.63
C LEU A 86 -2.12 3.72 2.86
N ALA A 87 -2.59 2.50 2.64
CA ALA A 87 -2.88 1.54 3.70
C ALA A 87 -1.73 0.55 3.86
N TYR A 88 -1.11 0.52 5.04
CA TYR A 88 0.00 -0.39 5.32
C TYR A 88 0.00 -0.82 6.78
N GLN A 89 0.46 -2.05 7.00
CA GLN A 89 0.69 -2.58 8.34
C GLN A 89 2.08 -2.17 8.85
N VAL A 90 2.21 -2.00 10.15
CA VAL A 90 3.51 -1.74 10.79
C VAL A 90 4.25 -3.05 11.04
N TRP A 91 5.48 -3.14 10.55
CA TRP A 91 6.43 -4.19 10.87
C TRP A 91 7.61 -3.57 11.61
N PHE A 92 7.92 -4.08 12.80
CA PHE A 92 9.10 -3.63 13.56
C PHE A 92 9.15 -2.10 13.77
N LEU A 93 8.00 -1.49 14.06
CA LEU A 93 7.82 -0.03 14.22
C LEU A 93 8.06 0.82 12.94
N SER A 94 8.13 0.17 11.78
CA SER A 94 8.29 0.82 10.47
C SER A 94 7.17 0.38 9.51
N PRO A 95 6.92 1.10 8.40
CA PRO A 95 6.04 0.60 7.35
C PRO A 95 6.52 -0.77 6.86
N ALA A 96 5.58 -1.69 6.57
CA ALA A 96 5.92 -2.99 5.99
C ALA A 96 6.70 -2.80 4.68
N GLN A 97 7.63 -3.72 4.40
CA GLN A 97 8.54 -3.60 3.26
C GLN A 97 7.84 -3.31 1.91
N PRO A 98 6.69 -3.93 1.55
CA PRO A 98 6.03 -3.59 0.29
C PRO A 98 5.58 -2.12 0.20
N ALA A 99 5.16 -1.54 1.32
CA ALA A 99 4.77 -0.13 1.37
C ALA A 99 6.00 0.79 1.24
N THR A 100 7.12 0.43 1.88
CA THR A 100 8.40 1.14 1.70
C THR A 100 8.90 1.04 0.26
N ALA A 101 8.84 -0.15 -0.36
CA ALA A 101 9.20 -0.37 -1.76
C ALA A 101 8.36 0.48 -2.72
N PHE A 102 7.06 0.63 -2.43
CA PHE A 102 6.20 1.54 -3.17
C PHE A 102 6.67 2.99 -3.00
N LEU A 103 6.95 3.45 -1.78
CA LEU A 103 7.41 4.82 -1.54
C LEU A 103 8.74 5.14 -2.22
N ASP A 104 9.61 4.14 -2.40
CA ASP A 104 10.88 4.26 -3.13
C ASP A 104 10.73 4.24 -4.66
N ALA A 105 9.57 3.85 -5.19
CA ALA A 105 9.33 3.76 -6.62
C ALA A 105 9.17 5.15 -7.27
N PRO A 106 9.79 5.41 -8.43
CA PRO A 106 9.61 6.67 -9.17
C PRO A 106 8.15 6.97 -9.50
N GLU A 107 7.37 5.95 -9.86
CA GLU A 107 5.93 6.10 -10.13
C GLU A 107 5.15 6.59 -8.90
N ALA A 108 5.53 6.16 -7.69
CA ALA A 108 4.89 6.64 -6.47
C ALA A 108 5.25 8.10 -6.20
N ALA A 109 6.50 8.51 -6.45
CA ALA A 109 6.89 9.90 -6.31
C ALA A 109 6.06 10.83 -7.20
N ASP A 110 5.74 10.41 -8.43
CA ASP A 110 4.91 11.19 -9.35
C ASP A 110 3.42 11.15 -9.00
N LEU A 111 2.91 9.99 -8.57
CA LEU A 111 1.53 9.81 -8.10
C LEU A 111 1.22 10.67 -6.86
N LEU A 112 2.13 10.69 -5.89
CA LEU A 112 1.94 11.36 -4.60
C LEU A 112 2.27 12.86 -4.66
N ARG A 113 2.99 13.31 -5.69
CA ARG A 113 3.34 14.73 -5.87
C ARG A 113 2.08 15.58 -6.02
N ASP A 114 1.91 16.54 -5.13
CA ASP A 114 0.78 17.47 -5.09
C ASP A 114 -0.60 16.80 -4.93
N THR A 115 -0.64 15.52 -4.53
CA THR A 115 -1.86 14.77 -4.27
C THR A 115 -2.06 14.63 -2.76
N PRO A 116 -3.24 14.95 -2.21
CA PRO A 116 -3.53 14.68 -0.80
C PRO A 116 -3.35 13.19 -0.47
N VAL A 117 -2.65 12.89 0.62
CA VAL A 117 -2.40 11.51 1.07
C VAL A 117 -2.91 11.32 2.50
N ILE A 118 -3.64 10.23 2.72
CA ILE A 118 -4.05 9.77 4.05
C ILE A 118 -3.47 8.38 4.28
N THR A 119 -2.90 8.15 5.46
CA THR A 119 -2.43 6.82 5.86
C THR A 119 -3.52 6.06 6.62
N LEU A 120 -3.61 4.75 6.36
CA LEU A 120 -4.47 3.82 7.10
C LEU A 120 -3.61 2.69 7.67
N ILE A 121 -3.51 2.60 8.99
CA ILE A 121 -2.58 1.70 9.72
C ILE A 121 -3.35 0.80 10.66
#